data_AF-A0A846DTZ4-F1
#
_entry.id   AF-A0A846DTZ4-F1
#
_cell.length_a   1.000
_cell.length_b   1.000
_cell.length_c   1.000
_cell.angle_alpha   90.00
_cell.angle_beta   90.00
_cell.angle_gamma   90.00
#
_symmetry.space_group_name_H-M   'P 1'
#
loop_
_entity.id
_entity.type
_entity.pdbx_description
1 polymer ?
#
loop_
_entity_poly.entity_id
_entity_poly.type
_entity_poly.pdbx_seq_one_letter_code
_entity_poly.pdbx_strand_id
1 'polypeptide(L)'
;MTLQTYFNKSNKLWQFWIDRGGTFTDIVAKRPDGQILIHKLLSENPEQYQDAPVQGIREVMGIPDNVPIPADKIEVVKMGTTVATNALLERKGDRTVLVITKGFGDALRIGYQNRPDIFAREIILPEMLYEQVIEVEERYNAQGEELIPVNKQQVQKDLETAYETGIRSCAIVLMHGYRYTGHEQEIVNIAKIIGFEQISVSHKVSPLMKLVSRGDTTVVDAYLSPILSRYVDQVSAQLSGNIETYLTKNISKIQTKDKNKTAFYEIINKAKSPKLMFMHSNGGLADANLFHGKDSILSGPAGGIVGAVKTSEIAGLQKIIGFDMGGTSTSRTKP
;
A
#
# COMPACT_ATOMS: atom_id res chain seq x y z
N MET A 1 -50.28 -3.81 13.69
CA MET A 1 -49.17 -4.19 12.79
C MET A 1 -47.96 -4.42 13.67
N THR A 2 -47.64 -5.67 13.97
CA THR A 2 -46.67 -6.09 14.99
C THR A 2 -45.23 -5.83 14.56
N LEU A 3 -44.37 -5.47 15.52
CA LEU A 3 -42.92 -5.18 15.46
C LEU A 3 -42.02 -6.30 14.87
N GLN A 4 -42.62 -7.31 14.22
CA GLN A 4 -41.96 -8.53 13.78
C GLN A 4 -41.63 -8.54 12.28
N THR A 5 -42.06 -7.52 11.52
CA THR A 5 -41.76 -7.39 10.08
C THR A 5 -40.49 -6.59 9.75
N TYR A 6 -39.80 -6.02 10.75
CA TYR A 6 -38.57 -5.24 10.51
C TYR A 6 -37.27 -6.08 10.45
N PHE A 7 -37.34 -7.37 10.80
CA PHE A 7 -36.15 -8.24 10.91
C PHE A 7 -36.05 -9.31 9.81
N ASN A 8 -36.83 -9.21 8.73
CA ASN A 8 -36.82 -10.23 7.66
C ASN A 8 -36.68 -9.62 6.26
N LYS A 9 -35.53 -9.00 6.00
CA LYS A 9 -34.83 -9.04 4.70
C LYS A 9 -33.36 -9.12 5.04
N SER A 10 -32.62 -10.05 4.46
CA SER A 10 -31.16 -10.05 4.54
C SER A 10 -30.65 -8.67 4.11
N ASN A 11 -30.28 -7.80 5.04
CA ASN A 11 -29.75 -6.47 4.75
C ASN A 11 -28.37 -6.67 4.13
N LYS A 12 -28.34 -6.92 2.82
CA LYS A 12 -27.09 -6.87 2.06
C LYS A 12 -26.67 -5.40 2.07
N LEU A 13 -25.49 -5.12 2.58
CA LEU A 13 -24.94 -3.78 2.59
C LEU A 13 -24.38 -3.46 1.20
N TRP A 14 -23.95 -2.21 0.99
CA TRP A 14 -23.27 -1.82 -0.24
C TRP A 14 -21.90 -2.50 -0.35
N GLN A 15 -21.51 -2.86 -1.57
CA GLN A 15 -20.17 -3.34 -1.89
C GLN A 15 -19.61 -2.53 -3.06
N PHE A 16 -18.36 -2.11 -2.96
CA PHE A 16 -17.68 -1.33 -4.00
C PHE A 16 -16.42 -2.03 -4.49
N TRP A 17 -16.22 -2.02 -5.80
CA TRP A 17 -14.97 -2.38 -6.48
C TRP A 17 -14.53 -1.17 -7.29
N ILE A 18 -13.37 -0.64 -6.97
CA ILE A 18 -12.88 0.62 -7.52
C ILE A 18 -11.52 0.35 -8.15
N ASP A 19 -11.31 0.82 -9.37
CA ASP A 19 -9.99 0.86 -9.99
C ASP A 19 -9.63 2.33 -10.23
N ARG A 20 -8.69 2.83 -9.43
CA ARG A 20 -8.14 4.17 -9.61
C ARG A 20 -6.98 4.11 -10.60
N GLY A 21 -7.29 4.38 -11.86
CA GLY A 21 -6.30 4.56 -12.93
C GLY A 21 -5.68 5.95 -12.93
N GLY A 22 -4.81 6.22 -13.91
CA GLY A 22 -4.15 7.54 -14.04
C GLY A 22 -5.10 8.66 -14.49
N THR A 23 -5.99 8.40 -15.45
CA THR A 23 -6.90 9.42 -16.00
C THR A 23 -8.30 9.35 -15.38
N PHE A 24 -8.83 8.13 -15.26
CA PHE A 24 -10.18 7.90 -14.74
C PHE A 24 -10.17 6.89 -13.61
N THR A 25 -11.11 7.06 -12.70
CA THR A 25 -11.47 6.09 -11.68
C THR A 25 -12.75 5.40 -12.12
N ASP A 26 -12.70 4.08 -12.19
CA ASP A 26 -13.82 3.24 -12.56
C ASP A 26 -14.38 2.55 -11.31
N ILE A 27 -15.70 2.60 -11.16
CA ILE A 27 -16.39 2.07 -9.98
C ILE A 27 -17.47 1.10 -10.43
N VAL A 28 -17.43 -0.09 -9.88
CA VAL A 28 -18.55 -1.04 -9.87
C VAL A 28 -19.09 -1.08 -8.46
N ALA A 29 -20.38 -0.84 -8.30
CA ALA A 29 -21.05 -0.88 -7.00
C ALA A 29 -22.20 -1.89 -7.03
N LYS A 30 -22.38 -2.61 -5.92
CA LYS A 30 -23.54 -3.47 -5.70
C LYS A 30 -24.40 -2.87 -4.61
N ARG A 31 -25.64 -2.56 -4.98
CA ARG A 31 -26.68 -2.08 -4.08
C ARG A 31 -27.14 -3.18 -3.12
N PRO A 32 -27.75 -2.80 -1.98
CA PRO A 32 -28.44 -3.73 -1.08
C PRO A 32 -29.50 -4.63 -1.74
N ASP A 33 -30.16 -4.14 -2.78
CA ASP A 33 -31.15 -4.90 -3.56
C ASP A 33 -30.50 -5.89 -4.55
N GLY A 34 -29.17 -5.85 -4.69
CA GLY A 34 -28.38 -6.70 -5.57
C GLY A 34 -28.10 -6.11 -6.95
N GLN A 35 -28.66 -4.95 -7.30
CA GLN A 35 -28.40 -4.28 -8.57
C GLN A 35 -26.94 -3.81 -8.64
N ILE A 36 -26.33 -3.99 -9.82
CA ILE A 36 -24.99 -3.49 -10.13
C ILE A 36 -25.11 -2.11 -10.79
N LEU A 37 -24.32 -1.17 -10.32
CA LEU A 37 -24.13 0.16 -10.89
C LEU A 37 -22.68 0.28 -11.36
N ILE A 38 -22.49 0.99 -12.47
CA ILE A 38 -21.17 1.35 -12.99
C ILE A 38 -21.10 2.87 -13.00
N HIS A 39 -19.99 3.40 -12.51
CA HIS A 39 -19.74 4.83 -12.44
C HIS A 39 -18.30 5.14 -12.83
N LYS A 40 -18.08 6.29 -13.48
CA LYS A 40 -16.77 6.70 -13.97
C LYS A 40 -16.59 8.20 -13.75
N LEU A 41 -15.44 8.57 -13.22
CA LEU A 41 -15.07 9.97 -12.97
C LEU A 41 -13.56 10.18 -13.19
N LEU A 42 -13.12 11.43 -13.25
CA LEU A 42 -11.69 11.76 -13.38
C LEU A 42 -10.93 11.31 -12.12
N SER A 43 -9.73 10.77 -12.30
CA SER A 43 -8.88 10.35 -11.17
C SER A 43 -8.30 11.51 -10.38
N GLU A 44 -8.16 12.67 -11.03
CA GLU A 44 -7.68 13.92 -10.43
C GLU A 44 -8.56 15.07 -10.93
N ASN A 45 -9.26 15.72 -9.99
CA ASN A 45 -10.02 16.95 -10.23
C ASN A 45 -10.09 17.78 -8.93
N PRO A 46 -8.96 18.38 -8.50
CA PRO A 46 -8.84 19.00 -7.18
C PRO A 46 -9.77 20.20 -6.96
N GLU A 47 -10.30 20.81 -8.04
CA GLU A 47 -11.29 21.88 -7.96
C GLU A 47 -12.66 21.38 -7.49
N GLN A 48 -12.97 20.09 -7.67
CA GLN A 48 -14.27 19.51 -7.34
C GLN A 48 -14.22 18.54 -6.16
N TYR A 49 -13.16 17.74 -6.04
CA TYR A 49 -13.04 16.74 -4.97
C TYR A 49 -11.59 16.40 -4.65
N GLN A 50 -11.37 15.96 -3.41
CA GLN A 50 -10.04 15.59 -2.92
C GLN A 50 -9.61 14.19 -3.37
N ASP A 51 -10.54 13.23 -3.45
CA ASP A 51 -10.25 11.84 -3.81
C ASP A 51 -11.40 11.24 -4.64
N ALA A 52 -11.07 10.71 -5.81
CA ALA A 52 -12.04 10.18 -6.76
C ALA A 52 -12.78 8.92 -6.26
N PRO A 53 -12.11 7.90 -5.67
CA PRO A 53 -12.80 6.77 -5.03
C PRO A 53 -13.88 7.19 -4.03
N VAL A 54 -13.54 8.10 -3.10
CA VAL A 54 -14.51 8.57 -2.10
C VAL A 54 -15.63 9.37 -2.75
N GLN A 55 -15.31 10.26 -3.69
CA GLN A 55 -16.32 11.04 -4.40
C GLN A 55 -17.28 10.14 -5.18
N GLY A 56 -16.77 9.13 -5.88
CA GLY A 56 -17.63 8.21 -6.63
C GLY A 56 -18.53 7.37 -5.73
N ILE A 57 -18.09 7.00 -4.51
CA ILE A 57 -18.98 6.39 -3.51
C ILE A 57 -20.11 7.35 -3.12
N ARG A 58 -19.80 8.64 -2.92
CA ARG A 58 -20.81 9.66 -2.60
C ARG A 58 -21.84 9.78 -3.70
N GLU A 59 -21.40 9.92 -4.95
CA GLU A 59 -22.27 10.06 -6.12
C GLU A 59 -23.18 8.85 -6.32
N VAL A 60 -22.62 7.63 -6.23
CA VAL A 60 -23.37 6.38 -6.36
C VAL A 60 -24.41 6.19 -5.24
N MET A 61 -24.09 6.64 -4.03
CA MET A 61 -25.01 6.57 -2.88
C MET A 61 -25.95 7.78 -2.77
N GLY A 62 -25.79 8.81 -3.62
CA GLY A 62 -26.55 10.06 -3.56
C GLY A 62 -26.27 10.90 -2.30
N ILE A 63 -25.03 10.87 -1.79
CA ILE A 63 -24.62 11.57 -0.57
C ILE A 63 -24.03 12.94 -0.96
N PRO A 64 -24.53 14.06 -0.41
CA PRO A 64 -23.93 15.37 -0.62
C PRO A 64 -22.51 15.49 -0.02
N ASP A 65 -21.64 16.32 -0.59
CA ASP A 65 -20.21 16.43 -0.21
C ASP A 65 -19.99 16.74 1.28
N ASN A 66 -20.86 17.57 1.86
CA ASN A 66 -20.76 18.00 3.27
C ASN A 66 -21.33 17.00 4.28
N VAL A 67 -21.83 15.86 3.82
CA VAL A 67 -22.45 14.83 4.68
C VAL A 67 -21.46 13.66 4.84
N PRO A 68 -21.17 13.18 6.05
CA PRO A 68 -20.33 11.99 6.23
C PRO A 68 -20.91 10.77 5.52
N ILE A 69 -20.05 9.93 4.94
CA ILE A 69 -20.48 8.67 4.34
C ILE A 69 -20.96 7.72 5.46
N PRO A 70 -22.15 7.10 5.33
CA PRO A 70 -22.66 6.17 6.33
C PRO A 70 -21.92 4.83 6.20
N ALA A 71 -20.77 4.75 6.87
CA ALA A 71 -19.89 3.58 6.92
C ALA A 71 -20.63 2.27 7.28
N ASP A 72 -21.63 2.35 8.16
CA ASP A 72 -22.48 1.24 8.60
C ASP A 72 -23.32 0.62 7.46
N LYS A 73 -23.52 1.35 6.37
CA LYS A 73 -24.24 0.89 5.17
C LYS A 73 -23.34 0.22 4.13
N ILE A 74 -22.03 0.20 4.35
CA ILE A 74 -21.04 -0.36 3.43
C ILE A 74 -20.41 -1.59 4.07
N GLU A 75 -20.45 -2.73 3.38
CA GLU A 75 -19.80 -3.95 3.85
C GLU A 75 -18.30 -3.93 3.51
N VAL A 76 -17.97 -3.61 2.27
CA VAL A 76 -16.59 -3.69 1.77
C VAL A 76 -16.35 -2.70 0.64
N VAL A 77 -15.16 -2.13 0.63
CA VAL A 77 -14.58 -1.36 -0.48
C VAL A 77 -13.31 -2.06 -0.91
N LYS A 78 -13.24 -2.50 -2.17
CA LYS A 78 -12.08 -3.15 -2.78
C LYS A 78 -11.46 -2.22 -3.81
N MET A 79 -10.16 -1.99 -3.74
CA MET A 79 -9.49 -0.96 -4.54
C MET A 79 -8.27 -1.51 -5.28
N GLY A 80 -8.20 -1.29 -6.59
CA GLY A 80 -6.97 -1.24 -7.36
C GLY A 80 -6.49 0.21 -7.46
N THR A 81 -5.18 0.43 -7.44
CA THR A 81 -4.62 1.78 -7.56
C THR A 81 -3.31 1.80 -8.32
N THR A 82 -3.14 2.80 -9.18
CA THR A 82 -1.88 3.04 -9.89
C THR A 82 -0.93 3.98 -9.15
N VAL A 83 -1.29 4.45 -7.94
CA VAL A 83 -0.52 5.45 -7.16
C VAL A 83 0.96 5.07 -7.03
N ALA A 84 1.25 3.84 -6.59
CA ALA A 84 2.63 3.39 -6.44
C ALA A 84 3.37 3.22 -7.77
N THR A 85 2.68 2.75 -8.82
CA THR A 85 3.30 2.57 -10.14
C THR A 85 3.66 3.93 -10.74
N ASN A 86 2.77 4.92 -10.63
CA ASN A 86 3.03 6.28 -11.08
C ASN A 86 4.14 6.94 -10.26
N ALA A 87 4.14 6.80 -8.92
CA ALA A 87 5.21 7.31 -8.06
C ALA A 87 6.58 6.73 -8.43
N LEU A 88 6.63 5.45 -8.79
CA LEU A 88 7.86 4.80 -9.25
C LEU A 88 8.33 5.34 -10.61
N LEU A 89 7.42 5.46 -11.59
CA LEU A 89 7.73 5.98 -12.93
C LEU A 89 8.16 7.45 -12.90
N GLU A 90 7.52 8.27 -12.07
CA GLU A 90 7.79 9.70 -11.94
C GLU A 90 8.90 10.03 -10.93
N ARG A 91 9.49 9.02 -10.29
CA ARG A 91 10.51 9.18 -9.23
C ARG A 91 10.05 10.09 -8.08
N LYS A 92 8.81 9.91 -7.66
CA LYS A 92 8.17 10.68 -6.57
C LYS A 92 8.02 9.87 -5.27
N GLY A 93 8.86 8.86 -5.05
CA GLY A 93 8.94 8.11 -3.79
C GLY A 93 9.56 8.89 -2.63
N ASP A 94 9.50 8.32 -1.43
CA ASP A 94 10.16 8.91 -0.27
C ASP A 94 11.67 8.66 -0.30
N ARG A 95 12.42 9.69 0.08
CA ARG A 95 13.88 9.66 0.16
C ARG A 95 14.31 8.51 1.06
N THR A 96 15.14 7.63 0.52
CA THR A 96 15.47 6.33 1.14
C THR A 96 16.97 6.15 1.28
N VAL A 97 17.42 5.66 2.44
CA VAL A 97 18.79 5.17 2.67
C VAL A 97 18.84 3.64 2.58
N LEU A 98 19.88 3.11 1.94
CA LEU A 98 20.18 1.68 1.94
C LEU A 98 21.18 1.36 3.06
N VAL A 99 20.82 0.45 3.96
CA VAL A 99 21.72 -0.10 4.97
C VAL A 99 22.10 -1.52 4.57
N ILE A 100 23.39 -1.77 4.37
CA ILE A 100 23.88 -3.02 3.78
C ILE A 100 25.20 -3.46 4.43
N THR A 101 25.51 -4.75 4.39
CA THR A 101 26.79 -5.28 4.88
C THR A 101 27.97 -4.58 4.21
N LYS A 102 28.99 -4.22 5.00
CA LYS A 102 30.23 -3.61 4.50
C LYS A 102 30.91 -4.45 3.42
N GLY A 103 31.35 -3.79 2.35
CA GLY A 103 31.88 -4.39 1.13
C GLY A 103 30.82 -4.73 0.07
N PHE A 104 29.54 -4.47 0.35
CA PHE A 104 28.42 -4.71 -0.56
C PHE A 104 27.65 -3.43 -0.92
N GLY A 105 28.19 -2.24 -0.61
CA GLY A 105 27.54 -0.96 -0.88
C GLY A 105 27.08 -0.75 -2.33
N ASP A 106 27.86 -1.25 -3.30
CA ASP A 106 27.54 -1.14 -4.72
C ASP A 106 26.77 -2.34 -5.29
N ALA A 107 26.41 -3.34 -4.47
CA ALA A 107 25.86 -4.60 -4.96
C ALA A 107 24.57 -4.43 -5.78
N LEU A 108 23.67 -3.53 -5.36
CA LEU A 108 22.42 -3.27 -6.08
C LEU A 108 22.65 -2.47 -7.37
N ARG A 109 23.61 -1.54 -7.35
CA ARG A 109 23.99 -0.76 -8.53
C ARG A 109 24.64 -1.62 -9.60
N ILE A 110 25.49 -2.58 -9.19
CA ILE A 110 26.10 -3.57 -10.10
C ILE A 110 25.04 -4.54 -10.65
N GLY A 111 24.09 -4.93 -9.79
CA GLY A 111 23.01 -5.84 -10.14
C GLY A 111 23.53 -7.19 -10.63
N TYR A 112 22.97 -7.68 -11.75
CA TYR A 112 23.40 -8.92 -12.40
C TYR A 112 24.31 -8.69 -13.61
N GLN A 113 24.77 -7.45 -13.84
CA GLN A 113 25.58 -7.07 -15.01
C GLN A 113 24.93 -7.43 -16.35
N ASN A 114 23.59 -7.52 -16.40
CA ASN A 114 22.86 -7.76 -17.64
C ASN A 114 23.11 -6.62 -18.64
N ARG A 115 23.50 -6.97 -19.87
CA ARG A 115 23.68 -6.02 -20.97
C ARG A 115 22.53 -6.19 -21.97
N PRO A 116 21.43 -5.43 -21.82
CA PRO A 116 20.29 -5.53 -22.74
C PRO A 116 20.70 -5.14 -24.17
N ASP A 117 21.59 -4.17 -24.31
CA ASP A 117 22.34 -3.91 -25.54
C ASP A 117 23.81 -4.32 -25.34
N ILE A 118 24.15 -5.49 -25.86
CA ILE A 118 25.47 -6.10 -25.71
C ILE A 118 26.57 -5.33 -26.46
N PHE A 119 26.23 -4.51 -27.46
CA PHE A 119 27.20 -3.79 -28.29
C PHE A 119 27.27 -2.29 -27.99
N ALA A 120 26.37 -1.77 -27.15
CA ALA A 120 26.44 -0.39 -26.68
C ALA A 120 27.80 -0.08 -26.04
N ARG A 121 28.50 0.93 -26.59
CA ARG A 121 29.80 1.40 -26.06
C ARG A 121 29.63 2.29 -24.83
N GLU A 122 28.51 2.98 -24.74
CA GLU A 122 28.11 3.79 -23.59
C GLU A 122 27.03 3.03 -22.81
N ILE A 123 27.36 2.64 -21.57
CA ILE A 123 26.45 1.91 -20.69
C ILE A 123 25.79 2.93 -19.76
N ILE A 124 24.51 3.18 -19.98
CA ILE A 124 23.71 4.02 -19.08
C ILE A 124 23.13 3.11 -17.99
N LEU A 125 23.64 3.25 -16.76
CA LEU A 125 23.10 2.54 -15.62
C LEU A 125 21.80 3.21 -15.14
N PRO A 126 20.80 2.45 -14.66
CA PRO A 126 19.62 3.01 -14.05
C PRO A 126 19.98 3.83 -12.81
N GLU A 127 19.24 4.91 -12.59
CA GLU A 127 19.28 5.64 -11.33
C GLU A 127 18.65 4.82 -10.20
N MET A 128 19.35 4.76 -9.07
CA MET A 128 18.91 4.00 -7.90
C MET A 128 17.77 4.70 -7.17
N LEU A 129 16.92 3.93 -6.50
CA LEU A 129 15.79 4.46 -5.70
C LEU A 129 16.22 4.92 -4.29
N TYR A 130 17.46 4.64 -3.90
CA TYR A 130 18.07 5.15 -2.67
C TYR A 130 19.06 6.27 -2.98
N GLU A 131 19.19 7.22 -2.06
CA GLU A 131 20.09 8.38 -2.20
C GLU A 131 21.45 8.14 -1.54
N GLN A 132 21.47 7.36 -0.47
CA GLN A 132 22.65 7.13 0.37
C GLN A 132 22.78 5.65 0.70
N VAL A 133 24.03 5.23 0.94
CA VAL A 133 24.38 3.88 1.35
C VAL A 133 25.14 3.94 2.67
N ILE A 134 24.69 3.15 3.64
CA ILE A 134 25.36 2.92 4.91
C ILE A 134 25.87 1.49 4.92
N GLU A 135 27.19 1.34 4.96
CA GLU A 135 27.86 0.05 5.04
C GLU A 135 28.11 -0.35 6.48
N VAL A 136 27.40 -1.38 6.96
CA VAL A 136 27.47 -1.83 8.35
C VAL A 136 28.58 -2.86 8.52
N GLU A 137 29.46 -2.61 9.47
CA GLU A 137 30.46 -3.58 9.92
C GLU A 137 29.77 -4.66 10.76
N GLU A 138 29.28 -5.68 10.07
CA GLU A 138 28.65 -6.88 10.63
C GLU A 138 28.88 -8.05 9.66
N ARG A 139 28.87 -9.30 10.16
CA ARG A 139 28.89 -10.46 9.28
C ARG A 139 28.42 -11.75 9.94
N TYR A 140 27.43 -12.41 9.30
CA TYR A 140 27.22 -13.85 9.42
C TYR A 140 27.92 -14.61 8.29
N ASN A 141 28.33 -15.85 8.55
CA ASN A 141 28.66 -16.81 7.48
C ASN A 141 27.41 -17.56 6.97
N ALA A 142 27.59 -18.42 5.97
CA ALA A 142 26.49 -19.17 5.37
C ALA A 142 25.88 -20.23 6.32
N GLN A 143 26.61 -20.60 7.37
CA GLN A 143 26.22 -21.59 8.39
C GLN A 143 25.54 -20.93 9.60
N GLY A 144 25.60 -19.60 9.71
CA GLY A 144 24.97 -18.84 10.79
C GLY A 144 25.89 -18.52 11.96
N GLU A 145 27.18 -18.77 11.81
CA GLU A 145 28.17 -18.32 12.79
C GLU A 145 28.36 -16.82 12.62
N GLU A 146 28.24 -16.10 13.74
CA GLU A 146 28.53 -14.67 13.83
C GLU A 146 30.04 -14.49 13.73
N LEU A 147 30.51 -13.91 12.62
CA LEU A 147 31.92 -13.59 12.42
C LEU A 147 32.26 -12.21 12.98
N ILE A 148 31.35 -11.24 12.77
CA ILE A 148 31.50 -9.86 13.22
C ILE A 148 30.14 -9.41 13.75
N PRO A 149 30.02 -9.06 15.04
CA PRO A 149 28.78 -8.53 15.59
C PRO A 149 28.50 -7.13 15.04
N VAL A 150 27.23 -6.70 15.09
CA VAL A 150 26.84 -5.36 14.63
C VAL A 150 27.59 -4.28 15.41
N ASN A 151 28.31 -3.40 14.72
CA ASN A 151 28.86 -2.19 15.30
C ASN A 151 27.75 -1.14 15.55
N LYS A 152 27.07 -1.25 16.70
CA LYS A 152 25.89 -0.42 17.05
C LYS A 152 26.21 1.08 17.08
N GLN A 153 27.40 1.45 17.52
CA GLN A 153 27.84 2.85 17.61
C GLN A 153 28.01 3.46 16.22
N GLN A 154 28.62 2.71 15.30
CA GLN A 154 28.74 3.11 13.89
C GLN A 154 27.37 3.25 13.24
N VAL A 155 26.52 2.22 13.36
CA VAL A 155 25.16 2.21 12.79
C VAL A 155 24.34 3.40 13.28
N GLN A 156 24.36 3.67 14.59
CA GLN A 156 23.63 4.79 15.17
C GLN A 156 24.09 6.12 14.57
N LYS A 157 25.40 6.38 14.56
CA LYS A 157 25.96 7.63 14.02
C LYS A 157 25.64 7.83 12.54
N ASP A 158 25.79 6.77 11.74
CA ASP A 158 25.58 6.84 10.29
C ASP A 158 24.10 7.04 9.95
N LEU A 159 23.19 6.39 10.69
CA LEU A 159 21.74 6.59 10.56
C LEU A 159 21.30 7.98 11.03
N GLU A 160 21.86 8.51 12.13
CA GLU A 160 21.61 9.88 12.60
C GLU A 160 22.03 10.88 11.53
N THR A 161 23.23 10.69 10.94
CA THR A 161 23.72 11.54 9.85
C THR A 161 22.78 11.53 8.64
N ALA A 162 22.34 10.34 8.20
CA ALA A 162 21.38 10.23 7.10
C ALA A 162 20.03 10.90 7.46
N TYR A 163 19.57 10.72 8.69
CA TYR A 163 18.32 11.31 9.18
C TYR A 163 18.37 12.85 9.23
N GLU A 164 19.51 13.43 9.62
CA GLU A 164 19.74 14.88 9.62
C GLU A 164 19.64 15.49 8.20
N THR A 165 19.96 14.72 7.16
CA THR A 165 19.77 15.18 5.76
C THR A 165 18.30 15.19 5.31
N GLY A 166 17.36 14.76 6.16
CA GLY A 166 15.92 14.72 5.88
C GLY A 166 15.39 13.39 5.37
N ILE A 167 16.20 12.32 5.36
CA ILE A 167 15.75 10.97 5.00
C ILE A 167 14.91 10.40 6.16
N ARG A 168 13.75 9.81 5.83
CA ARG A 168 12.83 9.19 6.82
C ARG A 168 12.50 7.74 6.51
N SER A 169 12.94 7.23 5.36
CA SER A 169 12.76 5.84 4.95
C SER A 169 14.09 5.11 4.87
N CYS A 170 14.11 3.86 5.33
CA CYS A 170 15.31 3.03 5.40
C CYS A 170 15.04 1.60 4.87
N ALA A 171 15.90 1.13 3.98
CA ALA A 171 15.91 -0.25 3.49
C ALA A 171 17.12 -0.99 4.09
N ILE A 172 16.87 -2.03 4.90
CA ILE A 172 17.91 -2.81 5.58
C ILE A 172 18.08 -4.15 4.87
N VAL A 173 19.26 -4.40 4.31
CA VAL A 173 19.57 -5.57 3.49
C VAL A 173 20.95 -6.12 3.85
N LEU A 174 21.00 -7.11 4.75
CA LEU A 174 22.27 -7.72 5.14
C LEU A 174 22.53 -9.04 4.43
N MET A 175 23.81 -9.38 4.26
CA MET A 175 24.26 -10.67 3.76
C MET A 175 23.80 -11.79 4.70
N HIS A 176 23.22 -12.84 4.11
CA HIS A 176 22.57 -13.93 4.85
C HIS A 176 21.40 -13.52 5.77
N GLY A 177 20.97 -12.25 5.75
CA GLY A 177 19.85 -11.73 6.53
C GLY A 177 18.52 -12.46 6.28
N TYR A 178 18.35 -13.06 5.10
CA TYR A 178 17.19 -13.91 4.78
C TYR A 178 17.01 -15.13 5.71
N ARG A 179 18.08 -15.55 6.40
CA ARG A 179 18.10 -16.71 7.31
C ARG A 179 18.49 -16.33 8.73
N TYR A 180 19.47 -15.43 8.89
CA TYR A 180 19.98 -14.99 10.18
C TYR A 180 19.61 -13.52 10.40
N THR A 181 18.42 -13.33 10.97
CA THR A 181 17.73 -12.03 11.01
C THR A 181 18.15 -11.14 12.18
N GLY A 182 19.03 -11.63 13.07
CA GLY A 182 19.39 -10.96 14.32
C GLY A 182 19.95 -9.56 14.09
N HIS A 183 21.00 -9.45 13.25
CA HIS A 183 21.64 -8.17 12.92
C HIS A 183 20.66 -7.17 12.29
N GLU A 184 19.82 -7.62 11.35
CA GLU A 184 18.81 -6.74 10.75
C GLU A 184 17.83 -6.21 11.81
N GLN A 185 17.42 -7.05 12.76
CA GLN A 185 16.51 -6.63 13.83
C GLN A 185 17.15 -5.67 14.84
N GLU A 186 18.46 -5.76 15.09
CA GLU A 186 19.19 -4.78 15.90
C GLU A 186 19.21 -3.40 15.24
N ILE A 187 19.51 -3.34 13.93
CA ILE A 187 19.52 -2.10 13.16
C ILE A 187 18.11 -1.49 13.12
N VAL A 188 17.06 -2.30 12.98
CA VAL A 188 15.66 -1.83 13.06
C VAL A 188 15.40 -1.10 14.38
N ASN A 189 15.87 -1.65 15.50
CA ASN A 189 15.64 -1.03 16.80
C ASN A 189 16.34 0.33 16.90
N ILE A 190 17.56 0.45 16.37
CA ILE A 190 18.31 1.72 16.32
C ILE A 190 17.56 2.73 15.43
N ALA A 191 17.17 2.33 14.21
CA ALA A 191 16.43 3.20 13.30
C ALA A 191 15.09 3.70 13.89
N LYS A 192 14.38 2.85 14.64
CA LYS A 192 13.16 3.25 15.37
C LYS A 192 13.43 4.28 16.47
N ILE A 193 14.53 4.13 17.21
CA ILE A 193 14.91 5.08 18.27
C ILE A 193 15.24 6.46 17.67
N ILE A 194 15.91 6.48 16.52
CA ILE A 194 16.25 7.73 15.80
C ILE A 194 14.99 8.42 15.25
N GLY A 195 13.97 7.64 14.87
CA GLY A 195 12.68 8.16 14.40
C GLY A 195 12.40 7.93 12.92
N PHE A 196 13.06 6.97 12.27
CA PHE A 196 12.68 6.57 10.91
C PHE A 196 11.22 6.07 10.89
N GLU A 197 10.40 6.69 10.04
CA GLU A 197 8.97 6.42 9.94
C GLU A 197 8.71 5.13 9.16
N GLN A 198 9.52 4.86 8.13
CA GLN A 198 9.46 3.65 7.32
C GLN A 198 10.77 2.88 7.39
N ILE A 199 10.67 1.61 7.78
CA ILE A 199 11.82 0.70 7.88
C ILE A 199 11.44 -0.61 7.20
N SER A 200 11.94 -0.82 5.98
CA SER A 200 11.75 -2.06 5.23
C SER A 200 12.94 -2.98 5.48
N VAL A 201 12.65 -4.20 5.94
CA VAL A 201 13.67 -5.17 6.36
C VAL A 201 13.66 -6.36 5.41
N SER A 202 14.83 -6.71 4.87
CA SER A 202 14.90 -7.59 3.71
C SER A 202 14.31 -8.98 3.95
N HIS A 203 14.53 -9.59 5.12
CA HIS A 203 13.95 -10.89 5.45
C HIS A 203 12.42 -10.89 5.58
N LYS A 204 11.81 -9.74 5.93
CA LYS A 204 10.34 -9.61 6.04
C LYS A 204 9.70 -9.30 4.70
N VAL A 205 10.38 -8.47 3.90
CA VAL A 205 9.91 -8.04 2.58
C VAL A 205 10.04 -9.17 1.56
N SER A 206 11.21 -9.81 1.48
CA SER A 206 11.53 -10.82 0.47
C SER A 206 12.58 -11.80 1.03
N PRO A 207 12.18 -12.91 1.69
CA PRO A 207 13.10 -13.86 2.31
C PRO A 207 13.85 -14.75 1.29
N LEU A 208 14.31 -14.18 0.18
CA LEU A 208 15.07 -14.86 -0.86
C LEU A 208 16.56 -14.86 -0.51
N MET A 209 17.27 -15.93 -0.80
CA MET A 209 18.73 -15.99 -0.60
C MET A 209 19.49 -14.95 -1.43
N LYS A 210 19.01 -14.62 -2.63
CA LYS A 210 19.66 -13.73 -3.61
C LYS A 210 19.69 -12.29 -3.13
N LEU A 211 20.89 -11.77 -2.79
CA LEU A 211 21.08 -10.42 -2.25
C LEU A 211 20.48 -9.33 -3.16
N VAL A 212 20.80 -9.34 -4.46
CA VAL A 212 20.37 -8.29 -5.39
C VAL A 212 18.84 -8.24 -5.49
N SER A 213 18.20 -9.34 -5.86
CA SER A 213 16.73 -9.36 -6.01
C SER A 213 15.99 -9.08 -4.70
N ARG A 214 16.52 -9.58 -3.57
CA ARG A 214 15.98 -9.26 -2.23
C ARG A 214 16.13 -7.77 -1.93
N GLY A 215 17.31 -7.21 -2.19
CA GLY A 215 17.62 -5.81 -1.95
C GLY A 215 16.77 -4.88 -2.80
N ASP A 216 16.66 -5.14 -4.11
CA ASP A 216 15.80 -4.36 -5.02
C ASP A 216 14.36 -4.30 -4.52
N THR A 217 13.80 -5.45 -4.12
CA THR A 217 12.43 -5.53 -3.57
C THR A 217 12.31 -4.72 -2.28
N THR A 218 13.33 -4.78 -1.41
CA THR A 218 13.33 -4.08 -0.11
C THR A 218 13.44 -2.57 -0.29
N VAL A 219 14.25 -2.11 -1.23
CA VAL A 219 14.38 -0.69 -1.56
C VAL A 219 13.09 -0.16 -2.18
N VAL A 220 12.50 -0.88 -3.14
CA VAL A 220 11.20 -0.52 -3.73
C VAL A 220 10.12 -0.40 -2.66
N ASP A 221 10.11 -1.33 -1.71
CA ASP A 221 9.17 -1.30 -0.60
C ASP A 221 9.36 -0.08 0.31
N ALA A 222 10.61 0.24 0.68
CA ALA A 222 10.94 1.42 1.50
C ALA A 222 10.57 2.71 0.78
N TYR A 223 10.80 2.77 -0.53
CA TYR A 223 10.56 3.95 -1.36
C TYR A 223 9.06 4.25 -1.55
N LEU A 224 8.22 3.20 -1.67
CA LEU A 224 6.81 3.34 -2.04
C LEU A 224 5.83 3.19 -0.88
N SER A 225 6.15 2.43 0.17
CA SER A 225 5.23 2.19 1.29
C SER A 225 4.72 3.47 1.97
N PRO A 226 5.54 4.52 2.19
CA PRO A 226 5.06 5.74 2.83
C PRO A 226 3.95 6.44 2.02
N ILE A 227 4.10 6.48 0.69
CA ILE A 227 3.12 7.09 -0.21
C ILE A 227 1.80 6.32 -0.16
N LEU A 228 1.90 4.99 -0.18
CA LEU A 228 0.72 4.14 -0.08
C LEU A 228 0.03 4.29 1.27
N SER A 229 0.77 4.30 2.38
CA SER A 229 0.19 4.50 3.71
C SER A 229 -0.59 5.81 3.76
N ARG A 230 0.03 6.92 3.34
CA ARG A 230 -0.65 8.24 3.31
C ARG A 230 -1.94 8.20 2.47
N TYR A 231 -1.91 7.52 1.33
CA TYR A 231 -3.08 7.35 0.47
C TYR A 231 -4.18 6.50 1.14
N VAL A 232 -3.81 5.36 1.71
CA VAL A 232 -4.71 4.46 2.43
C VAL A 232 -5.34 5.18 3.63
N ASP A 233 -4.54 5.91 4.40
CA ASP A 233 -4.97 6.68 5.57
C ASP A 233 -5.96 7.78 5.19
N GLN A 234 -5.69 8.50 4.09
CA GLN A 234 -6.61 9.52 3.55
C GLN A 234 -7.97 8.91 3.19
N VAL A 235 -7.98 7.79 2.44
CA VAL A 235 -9.22 7.12 2.04
C VAL A 235 -9.95 6.56 3.27
N SER A 236 -9.22 5.93 4.19
CA SER A 236 -9.77 5.34 5.43
C SER A 236 -10.41 6.40 6.33
N ALA A 237 -9.77 7.57 6.47
CA ALA A 237 -10.30 8.69 7.24
C ALA A 237 -11.62 9.22 6.67
N GLN A 238 -11.71 9.33 5.34
CA GLN A 238 -12.93 9.79 4.68
C GLN A 238 -14.06 8.76 4.71
N LEU A 239 -13.74 7.46 4.63
CA LEU A 239 -14.72 6.36 4.66
C LEU A 239 -15.21 6.00 6.06
N SER A 240 -14.37 6.14 7.09
CA SER A 240 -14.79 5.94 8.47
C SER A 240 -15.69 7.09 8.96
N GLY A 241 -15.77 8.17 8.17
CA GLY A 241 -16.35 9.43 8.58
C GLY A 241 -15.53 10.05 9.70
N ASN A 242 -15.52 11.36 9.82
CA ASN A 242 -15.06 12.00 11.05
C ASN A 242 -16.03 11.63 12.17
N ILE A 243 -15.87 10.43 12.76
CA ILE A 243 -16.50 10.01 14.00
C ILE A 243 -16.30 11.14 15.02
N GLU A 244 -15.11 11.74 15.05
CA GLU A 244 -14.80 12.92 15.85
C GLU A 244 -15.68 14.14 15.53
N THR A 245 -15.91 14.53 14.28
CA THR A 245 -16.77 15.68 13.94
C THR A 245 -18.26 15.39 14.21
N TYR A 246 -18.70 14.15 14.00
CA TYR A 246 -20.06 13.72 14.35
C TYR A 246 -20.25 13.69 15.88
N LEU A 247 -19.24 13.26 16.63
CA LEU A 247 -19.22 13.31 18.09
C LEU A 247 -19.22 14.76 18.58
N THR A 248 -18.32 15.64 18.10
CA THR A 248 -18.24 17.05 18.54
C THR A 248 -19.53 17.83 18.27
N LYS A 249 -20.22 17.58 17.15
CA LYS A 249 -21.53 18.20 16.85
C LYS A 249 -22.70 17.66 17.68
N ASN A 250 -22.58 16.45 18.22
CA ASN A 250 -23.64 15.82 19.03
C ASN A 250 -23.34 15.83 20.54
N ILE A 251 -22.09 16.04 20.96
CA ILE A 251 -21.69 16.22 22.37
C ILE A 251 -22.36 17.46 22.96
N SER A 252 -22.52 18.54 22.20
CA SER A 252 -23.24 19.75 22.66
C SER A 252 -24.75 19.51 22.89
N LYS A 253 -25.32 18.40 22.39
CA LYS A 253 -26.70 17.98 22.63
C LYS A 253 -26.84 16.97 23.78
N ILE A 254 -25.75 16.38 24.26
CA ILE A 254 -25.75 15.43 25.38
C ILE A 254 -25.57 16.25 26.67
N GLN A 255 -26.62 16.97 27.07
CA GLN A 255 -26.74 17.46 28.42
C GLN A 255 -27.26 16.34 29.33
N THR A 256 -26.38 15.52 29.89
CA THR A 256 -26.72 14.81 31.13
C THR A 256 -25.49 14.62 32.00
N LYS A 257 -25.55 15.24 33.18
CA LYS A 257 -24.71 14.91 34.34
C LYS A 257 -24.84 13.41 34.62
N ASP A 258 -23.68 12.80 34.81
CA ASP A 258 -23.44 11.45 35.33
C ASP A 258 -23.66 10.22 34.44
N LYS A 259 -22.55 9.47 34.32
CA LYS A 259 -22.42 8.02 34.16
C LYS A 259 -23.00 7.40 32.89
N ASN A 260 -22.22 7.41 31.82
CA ASN A 260 -21.84 6.19 31.09
C ASN A 260 -20.73 6.48 30.07
N LYS A 261 -19.48 6.65 30.54
CA LYS A 261 -18.30 6.59 29.67
C LYS A 261 -18.27 5.29 28.85
N THR A 262 -18.81 4.20 29.40
CA THR A 262 -18.92 2.89 28.73
C THR A 262 -19.85 2.92 27.51
N ALA A 263 -21.00 3.59 27.59
CA ALA A 263 -21.90 3.74 26.43
C ALA A 263 -21.29 4.65 25.35
N PHE A 264 -20.50 5.65 25.76
CA PHE A 264 -19.75 6.52 24.86
C PHE A 264 -18.69 5.73 24.07
N TYR A 265 -17.89 4.89 24.75
CA TYR A 265 -16.94 3.99 24.10
C TYR A 265 -17.62 2.87 23.30
N GLU A 266 -18.80 2.38 23.70
CA GLU A 266 -19.59 1.42 22.91
C GLU A 266 -20.15 2.03 21.62
N ILE A 267 -20.55 3.30 21.61
CA ILE A 267 -21.03 3.99 20.39
C ILE A 267 -19.86 4.21 19.42
N ILE A 268 -18.67 4.57 19.92
CA ILE A 268 -17.44 4.68 19.12
C ILE A 268 -17.03 3.30 18.57
N ASN A 269 -17.05 2.25 19.41
CA ASN A 269 -16.75 0.89 18.99
C ASN A 269 -17.83 0.26 18.09
N LYS A 270 -19.06 0.78 18.09
CA LYS A 270 -20.15 0.39 17.18
C LYS A 270 -20.16 1.14 15.85
N ALA A 271 -19.36 2.19 15.69
CA ALA A 271 -19.17 2.83 14.39
C ALA A 271 -18.38 1.87 13.50
N LYS A 272 -19.11 1.00 12.80
CA LYS A 272 -18.55 -0.03 11.93
C LYS A 272 -17.94 0.66 10.71
N SER A 273 -16.61 0.72 10.64
CA SER A 273 -15.92 1.11 9.41
C SER A 273 -16.07 -0.01 8.36
N PRO A 274 -16.23 0.34 7.07
CA PRO A 274 -16.26 -0.67 6.02
C PRO A 274 -14.93 -1.41 5.96
N LYS A 275 -14.97 -2.67 5.52
CA LYS A 275 -13.73 -3.40 5.24
C LYS A 275 -13.08 -2.77 4.01
N LEU A 276 -11.91 -2.14 4.17
CA LEU A 276 -11.13 -1.57 3.07
C LEU A 276 -10.06 -2.57 2.64
N MET A 277 -10.09 -2.96 1.36
CA MET A 277 -9.19 -3.96 0.81
C MET A 277 -8.49 -3.43 -0.44
N PHE A 278 -7.22 -3.75 -0.62
CA PHE A 278 -6.43 -3.36 -1.78
C PHE A 278 -5.98 -4.57 -2.60
N MET A 279 -6.00 -4.40 -3.92
CA MET A 279 -5.53 -5.39 -4.88
C MET A 279 -4.00 -5.45 -4.86
N HIS A 280 -3.47 -6.66 -4.89
CA HIS A 280 -2.05 -6.95 -5.01
C HIS A 280 -1.67 -7.23 -6.45
N SER A 281 -0.39 -7.09 -6.77
CA SER A 281 0.23 -7.45 -8.05
C SER A 281 0.04 -8.93 -8.43
N ASN A 282 -0.19 -9.80 -7.45
CA ASN A 282 -0.49 -11.22 -7.66
C ASN A 282 -1.98 -11.53 -7.90
N GLY A 283 -2.85 -10.51 -7.95
CA GLY A 283 -4.30 -10.65 -8.13
C GLY A 283 -5.09 -10.99 -6.85
N GLY A 284 -4.42 -11.06 -5.70
CA GLY A 284 -5.05 -11.21 -4.38
C GLY A 284 -5.53 -9.88 -3.81
N LEU A 285 -6.32 -9.94 -2.74
CA LEU A 285 -6.73 -8.76 -1.96
C LEU A 285 -6.15 -8.85 -0.55
N ALA A 286 -5.60 -7.75 -0.05
CA ALA A 286 -5.24 -7.61 1.36
C ALA A 286 -6.03 -6.51 2.05
N ASP A 287 -6.06 -6.57 3.37
CA ASP A 287 -6.53 -5.47 4.20
C ASP A 287 -5.63 -4.25 4.04
N ALA A 288 -6.22 -3.05 4.14
CA ALA A 288 -5.52 -1.77 4.09
C ALA A 288 -4.24 -1.73 4.96
N ASN A 289 -4.28 -2.29 6.17
CA ASN A 289 -3.15 -2.27 7.10
C ASN A 289 -2.00 -3.21 6.73
N LEU A 290 -2.24 -4.15 5.80
CA LEU A 290 -1.27 -5.15 5.34
C LEU A 290 -0.79 -4.85 3.92
N PHE A 291 -1.14 -3.70 3.37
CA PHE A 291 -0.79 -3.32 2.01
C PHE A 291 0.56 -2.62 1.96
N HIS A 292 1.51 -3.24 1.27
CA HIS A 292 2.90 -2.78 1.20
C HIS A 292 3.29 -2.28 -0.19
N GLY A 293 4.29 -1.39 -0.23
CA GLY A 293 4.88 -0.81 -1.45
C GLY A 293 5.12 -1.85 -2.54
N LYS A 294 5.84 -2.91 -2.20
CA LYS A 294 6.21 -3.98 -3.14
C LYS A 294 5.02 -4.72 -3.78
N ASP A 295 3.89 -4.80 -3.07
CA ASP A 295 2.73 -5.59 -3.50
C ASP A 295 1.78 -4.78 -4.39
N SER A 296 1.95 -3.47 -4.44
CA SER A 296 1.04 -2.54 -5.12
C SER A 296 1.35 -2.32 -6.61
N ILE A 297 2.59 -2.60 -7.03
CA ILE A 297 3.08 -2.33 -8.38
C ILE A 297 2.31 -3.21 -9.37
N LEU A 298 1.68 -2.59 -10.38
CA LEU A 298 0.82 -3.27 -11.36
C LEU A 298 -0.40 -4.00 -10.76
N SER A 299 -0.89 -3.59 -9.58
CA SER A 299 -2.10 -4.16 -8.96
C SER A 299 -3.38 -3.98 -9.79
N GLY A 300 -3.56 -2.83 -10.45
CA GLY A 300 -4.71 -2.57 -11.34
C GLY A 300 -4.82 -3.59 -12.48
N PRO A 301 -3.78 -3.74 -13.34
CA PRO A 301 -3.75 -4.77 -14.37
C PRO A 301 -4.00 -6.20 -13.86
N ALA A 302 -3.52 -6.54 -12.66
CA ALA A 302 -3.75 -7.86 -12.07
C ALA A 302 -5.25 -8.15 -11.87
N GLY A 303 -6.03 -7.16 -11.42
CA GLY A 303 -7.49 -7.26 -11.31
C GLY A 303 -8.15 -7.51 -12.67
N GLY A 304 -7.70 -6.81 -13.71
CA GLY A 304 -8.16 -7.01 -15.09
C GLY A 304 -7.91 -8.44 -15.59
N ILE A 305 -6.73 -9.01 -15.31
CA ILE A 305 -6.40 -10.40 -15.66
C ILE A 305 -7.33 -11.38 -14.95
N VAL A 306 -7.53 -11.22 -13.64
CA VAL A 306 -8.42 -12.10 -12.85
C VAL A 306 -9.85 -12.07 -13.42
N GLY A 307 -10.36 -10.89 -13.77
CA GLY A 307 -11.65 -10.72 -14.42
C GLY A 307 -11.72 -11.37 -15.81
N ALA A 308 -10.69 -11.19 -16.62
CA ALA A 308 -10.60 -11.77 -17.96
C ALA A 308 -10.59 -13.31 -17.91
N VAL A 309 -9.79 -13.91 -17.01
CA VAL A 309 -9.76 -15.36 -16.80
C VAL A 309 -11.14 -15.85 -16.40
N LYS A 310 -11.80 -15.22 -15.42
CA LYS A 310 -13.11 -15.68 -14.95
C LYS A 310 -14.19 -15.57 -16.03
N THR A 311 -14.17 -14.50 -16.81
CA THR A 311 -15.11 -14.29 -17.93
C THR A 311 -14.87 -15.34 -19.02
N SER A 312 -13.62 -15.68 -19.27
CA SER A 312 -13.23 -16.66 -20.29
C SER A 312 -13.63 -18.08 -19.90
N GLU A 313 -13.51 -18.44 -18.61
CA GLU A 313 -14.05 -19.70 -18.09
C GLU A 313 -15.56 -19.83 -18.34
N ILE A 314 -16.32 -18.75 -18.08
CA ILE A 314 -17.77 -18.71 -18.33
C ILE A 314 -18.07 -18.87 -19.83
N ALA A 315 -17.23 -18.31 -20.69
CA ALA A 315 -17.33 -18.44 -22.14
C ALA A 315 -16.76 -19.77 -22.69
N GLY A 316 -16.21 -20.64 -21.84
CA GLY A 316 -15.59 -21.91 -22.27
C GLY A 316 -14.25 -21.75 -23.00
N LEU A 317 -13.57 -20.60 -22.86
CA LEU A 317 -12.28 -20.31 -23.49
C LEU A 317 -11.13 -20.59 -22.52
N GLN A 318 -10.15 -21.39 -22.96
CA GLN A 318 -8.99 -21.78 -22.14
C GLN A 318 -7.70 -21.00 -22.42
N LYS A 319 -7.64 -20.27 -23.53
CA LYS A 319 -6.47 -19.49 -23.93
C LYS A 319 -6.93 -18.11 -24.33
N ILE A 320 -6.43 -17.11 -23.61
CA ILE A 320 -6.77 -15.71 -23.84
C ILE A 320 -5.52 -14.85 -23.89
N ILE A 321 -5.64 -13.73 -24.59
CA ILE A 321 -4.68 -12.65 -24.54
C ILE A 321 -5.45 -11.43 -24.08
N GLY A 322 -5.07 -10.88 -22.94
CA GLY A 322 -5.62 -9.64 -22.43
C GLY A 322 -4.92 -8.46 -23.10
N PHE A 323 -5.71 -7.50 -23.58
CA PHE A 323 -5.23 -6.22 -24.08
C PHE A 323 -6.02 -5.12 -23.38
N ASP A 324 -5.32 -4.32 -22.57
CA ASP A 324 -5.90 -3.21 -21.83
C ASP A 324 -5.14 -1.92 -22.17
N MET A 325 -5.87 -0.91 -22.62
CA MET A 325 -5.32 0.36 -23.07
C MET A 325 -6.01 1.50 -22.33
N GLY A 326 -5.25 2.16 -21.46
CA GLY A 326 -5.66 3.38 -20.76
C GLY A 326 -5.15 4.64 -21.46
N GLY A 327 -5.41 5.80 -20.84
CA GLY A 327 -4.91 7.09 -21.34
C GLY A 327 -3.40 7.29 -21.19
N THR A 328 -2.75 6.60 -20.25
CA THR A 328 -1.33 6.75 -19.90
C THR A 328 -0.49 5.50 -20.14
N SER A 329 -1.09 4.31 -20.22
CA SER A 329 -0.37 3.05 -20.36
C SER A 329 -1.14 2.02 -21.19
N THR A 330 -0.42 1.03 -21.72
CA THR A 330 -0.99 -0.15 -22.37
C THR A 330 -0.41 -1.38 -21.71
N SER A 331 -1.29 -2.28 -21.27
CA SER A 331 -0.92 -3.55 -20.63
C SER A 331 -1.29 -4.71 -21.55
N ARG A 332 -0.34 -5.64 -21.73
CA ARG A 332 -0.55 -6.90 -22.47
C ARG A 332 -0.31 -8.05 -21.53
N THR A 333 -1.25 -8.99 -21.48
CA THR A 333 -1.19 -10.11 -20.55
C THR A 333 -1.49 -11.40 -21.29
N LYS A 334 -0.71 -12.45 -20.98
CA LYS A 334 -0.90 -13.78 -21.51
C LYS A 334 -0.94 -14.73 -20.31
N PRO A 335 -2.12 -14.89 -19.68
CA PRO A 335 -2.29 -15.79 -18.55
C PRO A 335 -2.07 -17.26 -18.94
#